data_AF-A0A7W4YEB4-F1
#
_entry.id   AF-A0A7W4YEB4-F1
#
_cell.length_a   1.000
_cell.length_b   1.000
_cell.length_c   1.000
_cell.angle_alpha   90.00
_cell.angle_beta   90.00
_cell.angle_gamma   90.00
#
_symmetry.space_group_name_H-M   'P 1'
#
loop_
_entity.id
_entity.type
_entity.pdbx_description
1 polymer ?
#
loop_
_entity_poly.entity_id
_entity_poly.type
_entity_poly.pdbx_seq_one_letter_code
_entity_poly.pdbx_strand_id
1 'polypeptide(L)'
;MTEDEPDYFLFVGSVDTESATNHIRASGAVYHKKLLKSKPENWAVTAAMITSPRCHGTLVALTGRDYVAMRRPEYEESARALLDALADRPHVILVHEAVFFTDEQRAAGSASPLGSNDDAETLDDEELRYYFRDIPSEVRTSVNTALRDRQLNVIPYRTNVERSIIASGFVEDNERHLLFRLYVPSGRLYAQEAEALLGLFREWLGQTGHSGVRQEGYTTAAGQVFEFFSAQGLPEGGLSRYFEDFSSFLEDCVIAPEAAAAQLTATGVAEDVATLIVSRFATRARRLTLDLKQRREERMLALKHELENIVLEVGSSEGRDLADLLDHLVPAPTAVGVFEGPKVDSRPSLTVVTNHNPQFVNQVSGSVVQSIAGTVNLGPEPKHLLELIATFGGNESVALETAVHELEDVGARAEERVAARGRLRRFLADLGSRGLGVGLDVLQKYVEHKVGIS
;
A
#
# COMPACT_ATOMS: atom_id res chain seq x y z
N MET A 1 28.09 -20.64 -16.42
CA MET A 1 28.13 -19.34 -15.74
C MET A 1 28.85 -19.58 -14.43
N THR A 2 29.97 -18.91 -14.22
CA THR A 2 30.94 -19.17 -13.14
C THR A 2 30.44 -18.61 -11.80
N GLU A 3 30.78 -19.27 -10.70
CA GLU A 3 30.31 -18.96 -9.32
C GLU A 3 30.69 -17.55 -8.80
N ASP A 4 31.41 -16.73 -9.57
CA ASP A 4 32.01 -15.45 -9.16
C ASP A 4 31.30 -14.15 -9.63
N GLU A 5 30.17 -14.22 -10.36
CA GLU A 5 29.46 -12.97 -10.74
C GLU A 5 28.75 -12.31 -9.53
N PRO A 6 28.90 -11.00 -9.30
CA PRO A 6 28.21 -10.31 -8.21
C PRO A 6 26.70 -10.24 -8.44
N ASP A 7 25.93 -10.14 -7.36
CA ASP A 7 24.49 -9.87 -7.43
C ASP A 7 24.22 -8.52 -8.09
N TYR A 8 23.09 -8.42 -8.78
CA TYR A 8 22.80 -7.24 -9.61
C TYR A 8 21.35 -6.79 -9.60
N PHE A 9 21.17 -5.51 -9.92
CA PHE A 9 19.91 -4.92 -10.34
C PHE A 9 19.80 -4.89 -11.86
N LEU A 10 18.61 -5.17 -12.40
CA LEU A 10 18.37 -5.10 -13.83
C LEU A 10 17.58 -3.82 -14.17
N PHE A 11 18.18 -3.00 -15.03
CA PHE A 11 17.61 -1.75 -15.51
C PHE A 11 17.14 -1.95 -16.96
N VAL A 12 15.84 -1.95 -17.17
CA VAL A 12 15.22 -2.16 -18.48
C VAL A 12 14.64 -0.84 -18.99
N GLY A 13 15.11 -0.37 -20.13
CA GLY A 13 14.71 0.91 -20.70
C GLY A 13 15.53 2.09 -20.17
N SER A 14 14.90 3.27 -20.10
CA SER A 14 15.53 4.52 -19.65
C SER A 14 15.25 4.81 -18.16
N VAL A 15 15.64 3.87 -17.30
CA VAL A 15 15.56 3.98 -15.84
C VAL A 15 16.91 4.28 -15.17
N ASP A 16 17.97 4.47 -15.96
CA ASP A 16 19.31 4.79 -15.46
C ASP A 16 19.42 6.25 -15.04
N THR A 17 18.72 6.61 -13.98
CA THR A 17 18.81 7.93 -13.37
C THR A 17 20.10 8.01 -12.56
N GLU A 18 20.74 9.19 -12.55
CA GLU A 18 21.99 9.38 -11.84
C GLU A 18 21.84 9.06 -10.34
N SER A 19 20.71 9.44 -9.74
CA SER A 19 20.38 9.11 -8.36
C SER A 19 20.33 7.59 -8.11
N ALA A 20 19.57 6.82 -8.90
CA ALA A 20 19.46 5.37 -8.71
C ALA A 20 20.79 4.65 -8.96
N THR A 21 21.54 5.06 -9.99
CA THR A 21 22.87 4.46 -10.27
C THR A 21 23.92 4.81 -9.22
N ASN A 22 23.84 6.00 -8.61
CA ASN A 22 24.74 6.41 -7.53
C ASN A 22 24.45 5.64 -6.24
N HIS A 23 23.19 5.36 -5.91
CA HIS A 23 22.83 4.50 -4.77
C HIS A 23 23.42 3.08 -4.92
N ILE A 24 23.24 2.46 -6.08
CA ILE A 24 23.78 1.12 -6.39
C ILE A 24 25.31 1.11 -6.30
N ARG A 25 25.98 2.15 -6.81
CA ARG A 25 27.44 2.25 -6.71
C ARG A 25 27.91 2.46 -5.27
N ALA A 26 27.16 3.22 -4.47
CA ALA A 26 27.47 3.48 -3.07
C ALA A 26 27.28 2.23 -2.20
N SER A 27 26.32 1.37 -2.53
CA SER A 27 26.10 0.08 -1.85
C SER A 27 27.08 -1.02 -2.29
N GLY A 28 27.82 -0.80 -3.38
CA GLY A 28 28.76 -1.76 -3.95
C GLY A 28 28.10 -2.84 -4.83
N ALA A 29 26.80 -2.72 -5.09
CA ALA A 29 26.07 -3.60 -6.00
C ALA A 29 26.38 -3.28 -7.48
N VAL A 30 26.09 -4.24 -8.36
CA VAL A 30 26.25 -4.06 -9.82
C VAL A 30 24.87 -3.84 -10.45
N TYR A 31 24.82 -3.12 -11.57
CA TYR A 31 23.61 -3.06 -12.38
C TYR A 31 23.90 -3.46 -13.83
N HIS A 32 22.92 -4.10 -14.46
CA HIS A 32 22.92 -4.39 -15.87
C HIS A 32 21.85 -3.57 -16.57
N LYS A 33 22.22 -2.89 -17.67
CA LYS A 33 21.28 -2.12 -18.49
C LYS A 33 20.87 -2.91 -19.73
N LYS A 34 19.57 -3.02 -19.98
CA LYS A 34 18.97 -3.59 -21.18
C LYS A 34 18.00 -2.61 -21.82
N LEU A 35 17.90 -2.64 -23.14
CA LEU A 35 16.95 -1.82 -23.91
C LEU A 35 15.98 -2.75 -24.65
N LEU A 36 14.68 -2.45 -24.55
CA LEU A 36 13.61 -3.17 -25.23
C LEU A 36 13.43 -2.76 -26.71
N LYS A 37 14.25 -1.81 -27.22
CA LYS A 37 14.28 -1.38 -28.63
C LYS A 37 14.98 -2.39 -29.56
N SER A 38 14.85 -3.68 -29.29
CA SER A 38 15.62 -4.78 -29.86
C SER A 38 14.71 -5.93 -30.27
N LYS A 39 15.25 -6.93 -30.98
CA LYS A 39 14.51 -8.09 -31.47
C LYS A 39 13.93 -8.96 -30.33
N PRO A 40 12.91 -9.80 -30.58
CA PRO A 40 12.29 -10.64 -29.55
C PRO A 40 13.28 -11.51 -28.77
N GLU A 41 14.36 -11.98 -29.39
CA GLU A 41 15.37 -12.80 -28.72
C GLU A 41 16.05 -12.04 -27.57
N ASN A 42 16.23 -10.72 -27.68
CA ASN A 42 16.79 -9.92 -26.59
C ASN A 42 15.80 -9.74 -25.42
N TRP A 43 14.50 -9.76 -25.69
CA TRP A 43 13.47 -9.74 -24.65
C TRP A 43 13.48 -11.06 -23.87
N ALA A 44 13.61 -12.19 -24.57
CA ALA A 44 13.77 -13.50 -23.94
C ALA A 44 15.04 -13.58 -23.08
N VAL A 45 16.17 -13.03 -23.56
CA VAL A 45 17.40 -12.91 -22.75
C VAL A 45 17.17 -12.03 -21.51
N THR A 46 16.42 -10.93 -21.65
CA THR A 46 16.09 -10.05 -20.52
C THR A 46 15.24 -10.80 -19.50
N ALA A 47 14.23 -11.55 -19.93
CA ALA A 47 13.42 -12.41 -19.06
C ALA A 47 14.30 -13.45 -18.32
N ALA A 48 15.24 -14.09 -19.01
CA ALA A 48 16.18 -15.02 -18.39
C ALA A 48 17.05 -14.34 -17.31
N MET A 49 17.50 -13.11 -17.54
CA MET A 49 18.24 -12.33 -16.53
C MET A 49 17.38 -11.98 -15.31
N ILE A 50 16.08 -11.75 -15.47
CA ILE A 50 15.16 -11.49 -14.34
C ILE A 50 14.99 -12.76 -13.50
N THR A 51 14.82 -13.92 -14.15
CA THR A 51 14.63 -15.19 -13.43
C THR A 51 15.88 -15.66 -12.68
N SER A 52 17.04 -15.06 -12.94
CA SER A 52 18.30 -15.39 -12.27
C SER A 52 18.19 -15.18 -10.76
N PRO A 53 18.64 -16.14 -9.92
CA PRO A 53 18.66 -15.97 -8.46
C PRO A 53 19.48 -14.76 -8.01
N ARG A 54 20.46 -14.32 -8.81
CA ARG A 54 21.32 -13.15 -8.55
C ARG A 54 20.67 -11.79 -8.86
N CYS A 55 19.48 -11.80 -9.46
CA CYS A 55 18.75 -10.56 -9.74
C CYS A 55 17.98 -10.13 -8.48
N HIS A 56 18.46 -9.09 -7.81
CA HIS A 56 17.84 -8.56 -6.57
C HIS A 56 16.56 -7.76 -6.85
N GLY A 57 16.50 -7.07 -7.98
CA GLY A 57 15.31 -6.32 -8.36
C GLY A 57 15.40 -5.81 -9.79
N THR A 58 14.23 -5.56 -10.39
CA THR A 58 14.14 -5.08 -11.77
C THR A 58 13.38 -3.76 -11.85
N LEU A 59 14.03 -2.74 -12.41
CA LEU A 59 13.41 -1.47 -12.77
C LEU A 59 13.13 -1.45 -14.26
N VAL A 60 11.89 -1.18 -14.64
CA VAL A 60 11.47 -1.16 -16.05
C VAL A 60 10.86 0.18 -16.37
N ALA A 61 11.34 0.88 -17.40
CA ALA A 61 10.62 2.00 -18.01
C ALA A 61 10.02 1.54 -19.34
N LEU A 62 8.69 1.47 -19.41
CA LEU A 62 7.99 1.17 -20.66
C LEU A 62 7.60 2.46 -21.37
N THR A 63 7.83 2.46 -22.68
CA THR A 63 7.44 3.51 -23.60
C THR A 63 6.28 3.06 -24.48
N GLY A 64 5.64 4.00 -25.19
CA GLY A 64 4.59 3.65 -26.14
C GLY A 64 5.05 2.70 -27.25
N ARG A 65 6.34 2.72 -27.61
CA ARG A 65 6.89 1.75 -28.56
C ARG A 65 6.92 0.34 -28.00
N ASP A 66 7.18 0.20 -26.70
CA ASP A 66 7.22 -1.10 -26.04
C ASP A 66 5.81 -1.68 -25.93
N TYR A 67 4.81 -0.84 -25.63
CA TYR A 67 3.39 -1.21 -25.68
C TYR A 67 2.97 -1.74 -27.05
N VAL A 68 3.32 -1.02 -28.12
CA VAL A 68 3.02 -1.46 -29.49
C VAL A 68 3.78 -2.74 -29.84
N ALA A 69 5.04 -2.88 -29.41
CA ALA A 69 5.84 -4.07 -29.64
C ALA A 69 5.21 -5.31 -28.96
N MET A 70 4.77 -5.20 -27.71
CA MET A 70 4.12 -6.30 -26.97
C MET A 70 2.87 -6.88 -27.68
N ARG A 71 2.23 -6.10 -28.55
CA ARG A 71 1.05 -6.54 -29.32
C ARG A 71 1.38 -7.09 -30.71
N ARG A 72 2.64 -7.07 -31.12
CA ARG A 72 3.05 -7.70 -32.38
C ARG A 72 3.14 -9.21 -32.18
N PRO A 73 2.65 -10.02 -33.14
CA PRO A 73 2.69 -11.48 -33.02
C PRO A 73 4.10 -12.04 -32.77
N GLU A 74 5.12 -11.42 -33.38
CA GLU A 74 6.53 -11.82 -33.22
C GLU A 74 7.10 -11.58 -31.81
N TYR A 75 6.50 -10.71 -31.00
CA TYR A 75 6.93 -10.42 -29.63
C TYR A 75 6.00 -11.05 -28.59
N GLU A 76 4.86 -11.63 -28.96
CA GLU A 76 3.82 -12.03 -28.02
C GLU A 76 4.34 -13.01 -26.94
N GLU A 77 5.08 -14.04 -27.38
CA GLU A 77 5.67 -15.02 -26.47
C GLU A 77 6.75 -14.42 -25.57
N SER A 78 7.63 -13.59 -26.14
CA SER A 78 8.72 -12.94 -25.38
C SER A 78 8.18 -11.88 -24.42
N ALA A 79 7.12 -11.16 -24.78
CA ALA A 79 6.44 -10.20 -23.92
C ALA A 79 5.77 -10.93 -22.75
N ARG A 80 5.07 -12.04 -23.02
CA ARG A 80 4.48 -12.88 -21.97
C ARG A 80 5.54 -13.37 -21.00
N ALA A 81 6.62 -13.97 -21.51
CA ALA A 81 7.72 -14.47 -20.67
C ALA A 81 8.39 -13.36 -19.84
N LEU A 82 8.55 -12.16 -20.40
CA LEU A 82 9.09 -11.01 -19.68
C LEU A 82 8.18 -10.58 -18.52
N LEU A 83 6.87 -10.47 -18.78
CA LEU A 83 5.90 -10.06 -17.76
C LEU A 83 5.73 -11.12 -16.67
N ASP A 84 5.73 -12.40 -17.04
CA ASP A 84 5.67 -13.51 -16.08
C ASP A 84 6.94 -13.53 -15.20
N ALA A 85 8.13 -13.36 -15.79
CA ALA A 85 9.38 -13.28 -15.03
C ALA A 85 9.42 -12.11 -14.04
N LEU A 86 8.80 -10.97 -14.38
CA LEU A 86 8.70 -9.82 -13.48
C LEU A 86 7.82 -10.15 -12.27
N ALA A 87 6.71 -10.86 -12.45
CA ALA A 87 5.77 -11.16 -11.36
C ALA A 87 6.43 -11.91 -10.19
N ASP A 88 7.40 -12.77 -10.47
CA ASP A 88 8.08 -13.61 -9.49
C ASP A 88 9.26 -12.91 -8.78
N ARG A 89 9.53 -11.64 -9.08
CA ARG A 89 10.70 -10.90 -8.57
C ARG A 89 10.32 -9.50 -8.08
N PRO A 90 11.09 -8.92 -7.14
CA PRO A 90 10.92 -7.51 -6.78
C PRO A 90 11.07 -6.63 -8.03
N HIS A 91 10.04 -5.85 -8.35
CA HIS A 91 10.03 -5.01 -9.53
C HIS A 91 9.24 -3.71 -9.36
N VAL A 92 9.59 -2.73 -10.19
CA VAL A 92 8.78 -1.53 -10.43
C VAL A 92 8.76 -1.22 -11.93
N ILE A 93 7.56 -1.00 -12.47
CA ILE A 93 7.35 -0.65 -13.87
C ILE A 93 6.90 0.80 -13.94
N LEU A 94 7.76 1.66 -14.45
CA LEU A 94 7.53 3.07 -14.63
C LEU A 94 6.98 3.30 -16.03
N VAL A 95 5.78 3.88 -16.12
CA VAL A 95 5.15 4.19 -17.42
C VAL A 95 4.75 5.65 -17.42
N HIS A 96 5.10 6.38 -18.47
CA HIS A 96 4.69 7.78 -18.56
C HIS A 96 3.16 7.89 -18.65
N GLU A 97 2.57 8.90 -18.00
CA GLU A 97 1.12 9.09 -17.95
C GLU A 97 0.47 9.21 -19.35
N ALA A 98 1.14 9.86 -20.30
CA ALA A 98 0.71 9.92 -21.71
C ALA A 98 0.57 8.55 -22.39
N VAL A 99 1.32 7.55 -21.92
CA VAL A 99 1.28 6.17 -22.40
C VAL A 99 0.24 5.37 -21.63
N PHE A 100 0.26 5.48 -20.30
CA PHE A 100 -0.53 4.65 -19.39
C PHE A 100 -2.01 5.02 -19.35
N PHE A 101 -2.34 6.31 -19.33
CA PHE A 101 -3.70 6.81 -19.20
C PHE A 101 -4.36 7.11 -20.56
N THR A 102 -5.69 7.02 -20.61
CA THR A 102 -6.47 7.53 -21.76
C THR A 102 -6.52 9.05 -21.75
N ASP A 103 -6.88 9.67 -22.88
CA ASP A 103 -7.03 11.13 -22.98
C ASP A 103 -8.06 11.66 -21.97
N GLU A 104 -9.16 10.94 -21.75
CA GLU A 104 -10.16 11.28 -20.73
C GLU A 104 -9.57 11.26 -19.31
N GLN A 105 -8.79 10.23 -18.96
CA GLN A 105 -8.14 10.11 -17.65
C GLN A 105 -7.06 11.18 -17.44
N ARG A 106 -6.36 11.60 -18.50
CA ARG A 106 -5.40 12.69 -18.44
C ARG A 106 -6.08 14.04 -18.28
N ALA A 107 -7.15 14.28 -19.04
CA ALA A 107 -7.94 15.51 -18.96
C ALA A 107 -8.67 15.65 -17.61
N ALA A 108 -9.15 14.53 -17.05
CA ALA A 108 -9.76 14.49 -15.73
C ALA A 108 -8.80 14.99 -14.65
N GLY A 109 -7.52 14.64 -14.73
CA GLY A 109 -6.50 15.18 -13.84
C GLY A 109 -6.08 16.62 -14.14
N SER A 110 -5.87 16.95 -15.42
CA SER A 110 -5.26 18.21 -15.87
C SER A 110 -6.21 19.43 -15.86
N ALA A 111 -7.52 19.23 -15.78
CA ALA A 111 -8.51 20.30 -15.90
C ALA A 111 -8.66 21.11 -14.59
N SER A 112 -7.77 22.09 -14.41
CA SER A 112 -7.84 23.09 -13.33
C SER A 112 -9.09 23.99 -13.46
N PRO A 113 -9.98 24.09 -12.46
CA PRO A 113 -11.03 25.12 -12.41
C PRO A 113 -10.53 26.44 -11.80
N LEU A 114 -9.32 26.47 -11.25
CA LEU A 114 -8.75 27.61 -10.53
C LEU A 114 -7.34 27.86 -11.09
N GLY A 115 -7.14 29.04 -11.69
CA GLY A 115 -5.90 29.43 -12.34
C GLY A 115 -4.73 29.56 -11.37
N SER A 116 -4.04 28.46 -11.10
CA SER A 116 -2.72 28.45 -10.49
C SER A 116 -1.67 28.72 -11.57
N ASN A 117 -1.00 29.86 -11.45
CA ASN A 117 0.22 30.20 -12.19
C ASN A 117 1.40 29.35 -11.69
N ASP A 118 1.37 28.03 -11.91
CA ASP A 118 2.56 27.21 -11.71
C ASP A 118 3.34 27.16 -13.03
N ASP A 119 4.47 27.85 -13.05
CA ASP A 119 5.46 27.90 -14.14
C ASP A 119 6.22 26.56 -14.32
N ALA A 120 5.62 25.42 -13.97
CA ALA A 120 6.10 24.14 -14.45
C ALA A 120 5.67 24.06 -15.93
N GLU A 121 6.63 24.02 -16.86
CA GLU A 121 6.37 23.73 -18.28
C GLU A 121 5.69 22.36 -18.40
N THR A 122 4.38 22.33 -18.19
CA THR A 122 3.56 21.18 -18.48
C THR A 122 3.48 21.12 -19.99
N LEU A 123 4.25 20.19 -20.57
CA LEU A 123 4.16 19.85 -21.99
C LEU A 123 2.67 19.75 -22.37
N ASP A 124 2.28 20.52 -23.39
CA ASP A 124 0.91 20.45 -23.86
C ASP A 124 0.62 19.07 -24.51
N ASP A 125 -0.65 18.77 -24.79
CA ASP A 125 -1.04 17.48 -25.35
C ASP A 125 -0.39 17.20 -26.71
N GLU A 126 -0.01 18.23 -27.47
CA GLU A 126 0.62 18.10 -28.77
C GLU A 126 2.11 17.76 -28.63
N GLU A 127 2.81 18.37 -27.68
CA GLU A 127 4.17 18.03 -27.29
C GLU A 127 4.26 16.64 -26.66
N LEU A 128 3.32 16.26 -25.80
CA LEU A 128 3.24 14.90 -25.25
C LEU A 128 3.03 13.85 -26.34
N ARG A 129 2.14 14.11 -27.31
CA ARG A 129 1.95 13.24 -28.48
C ARG A 129 3.20 13.19 -29.35
N TYR A 130 3.94 14.29 -29.48
CA TYR A 130 5.21 14.31 -30.22
C TYR A 130 6.28 13.44 -29.55
N TYR A 131 6.46 13.56 -28.23
CA TYR A 131 7.50 12.82 -27.49
C TYR A 131 7.15 11.35 -27.23
N PHE A 132 5.88 11.04 -26.93
CA PHE A 132 5.45 9.70 -26.53
C PHE A 132 4.73 8.90 -27.61
N ARG A 133 4.33 9.57 -28.72
CA ARG A 133 3.48 9.07 -29.83
C ARG A 133 2.08 8.66 -29.37
N ASP A 134 1.08 8.91 -30.23
CA ASP A 134 -0.26 8.37 -30.01
C ASP A 134 -0.24 6.83 -30.07
N ILE A 135 -0.60 6.21 -28.95
CA ILE A 135 -0.77 4.77 -28.85
C ILE A 135 -2.26 4.47 -29.04
N PRO A 136 -2.61 3.50 -29.91
CA PRO A 136 -4.00 3.08 -30.05
C PRO A 136 -4.60 2.69 -28.70
N SER A 137 -5.82 3.14 -28.43
CA SER A 137 -6.53 2.84 -27.18
C SER A 137 -6.64 1.34 -26.92
N GLU A 138 -6.85 0.54 -27.97
CA GLU A 138 -6.89 -0.93 -27.90
C GLU A 138 -5.56 -1.52 -27.39
N VAL A 139 -4.42 -1.02 -27.89
CA VAL A 139 -3.09 -1.46 -27.45
C VAL A 139 -2.87 -1.10 -25.98
N ARG A 140 -3.20 0.14 -25.60
CA ARG A 140 -3.08 0.61 -24.20
C ARG A 140 -3.90 -0.25 -23.25
N THR A 141 -5.19 -0.43 -23.55
CA THR A 141 -6.11 -1.22 -22.72
C THR A 141 -5.62 -2.66 -22.61
N SER A 142 -5.25 -3.28 -23.72
CA SER A 142 -4.79 -4.67 -23.71
C SER A 142 -3.51 -4.87 -22.89
N VAL A 143 -2.51 -3.99 -23.04
CA VAL A 143 -1.27 -4.07 -22.26
C VAL A 143 -1.52 -3.78 -20.79
N ASN A 144 -2.29 -2.73 -20.45
CA ASN A 144 -2.62 -2.41 -19.06
C ASN A 144 -3.39 -3.56 -18.38
N THR A 145 -4.31 -4.22 -19.09
CA THR A 145 -4.97 -5.44 -18.60
C THR A 145 -3.95 -6.55 -18.34
N ALA A 146 -3.03 -6.81 -19.28
CA ALA A 146 -2.01 -7.85 -19.09
C ALA A 146 -1.07 -7.57 -17.90
N LEU A 147 -0.75 -6.31 -17.62
CA LEU A 147 0.02 -5.89 -16.46
C LEU A 147 -0.77 -6.09 -15.15
N ARG A 148 -2.07 -5.76 -15.17
CA ARG A 148 -2.97 -5.88 -14.03
C ARG A 148 -3.28 -7.33 -13.66
N ASP A 149 -3.55 -8.18 -14.65
CA ASP A 149 -3.90 -9.59 -14.43
C ASP A 149 -2.75 -10.35 -13.73
N ARG A 150 -1.51 -9.89 -13.93
CA ARG A 150 -0.30 -10.39 -13.28
C ARG A 150 0.05 -9.68 -11.97
N GLN A 151 -0.77 -8.73 -11.53
CA GLN A 151 -0.54 -7.93 -10.33
C GLN A 151 0.83 -7.23 -10.32
N LEU A 152 1.31 -6.78 -11.50
CA LEU A 152 2.61 -6.12 -11.58
C LEU A 152 2.56 -4.73 -10.93
N ASN A 153 3.67 -4.34 -10.30
CA ASN A 153 3.84 -3.04 -9.66
C ASN A 153 4.19 -1.96 -10.70
N VAL A 154 3.17 -1.49 -11.42
CA VAL A 154 3.21 -0.34 -12.32
C VAL A 154 2.96 0.96 -11.56
N ILE A 155 3.82 1.96 -11.76
CA ILE A 155 3.67 3.30 -11.21
C ILE A 155 3.72 4.32 -12.37
N PRO A 156 2.61 5.02 -12.66
CA PRO A 156 2.59 6.08 -13.65
C PRO A 156 3.38 7.31 -13.16
N TYR A 157 4.10 7.96 -14.06
CA TYR A 157 4.88 9.18 -13.77
C TYR A 157 4.67 10.26 -14.84
N ARG A 158 4.76 11.54 -14.44
CA ARG A 158 4.62 12.69 -15.33
C ARG A 158 5.97 13.32 -15.65
N THR A 159 6.84 13.47 -14.65
CA THR A 159 8.14 14.14 -14.85
C THR A 159 9.31 13.18 -14.71
N ASN A 160 10.45 13.53 -15.31
CA ASN A 160 11.70 12.77 -15.13
C ASN A 160 12.19 12.82 -13.67
N VAL A 161 11.85 13.89 -12.93
CA VAL A 161 12.17 14.03 -11.51
C VAL A 161 11.42 12.97 -10.71
N GLU A 162 10.10 12.85 -10.89
CA GLU A 162 9.29 11.83 -10.24
C GLU A 162 9.78 10.42 -10.57
N ARG A 163 10.07 10.15 -11.85
CA ARG A 163 10.64 8.87 -12.26
C ARG A 163 11.94 8.57 -11.51
N SER A 164 12.79 9.58 -11.33
CA SER A 164 14.08 9.42 -10.64
C SER A 164 13.88 9.15 -9.15
N ILE A 165 12.98 9.89 -8.51
CA ILE A 165 12.62 9.72 -7.09
C ILE A 165 12.10 8.29 -6.84
N ILE A 166 11.11 7.84 -7.63
CA ILE A 166 10.51 6.51 -7.46
C ILE A 166 11.53 5.40 -7.74
N ALA A 167 12.37 5.57 -8.77
CA ALA A 167 13.42 4.61 -9.10
C ALA A 167 14.45 4.49 -7.97
N SER A 168 14.89 5.60 -7.40
CA SER A 168 15.85 5.62 -6.30
C SER A 168 15.26 5.00 -5.03
N GLY A 169 14.02 5.38 -4.66
CA GLY A 169 13.33 4.79 -3.51
C GLY A 169 13.17 3.28 -3.62
N PHE A 170 12.81 2.76 -4.80
CA PHE A 170 12.73 1.31 -5.03
C PHE A 170 14.08 0.59 -4.87
N VAL A 171 15.17 1.20 -5.33
CA VAL A 171 16.52 0.64 -5.15
C VAL A 171 16.87 0.63 -3.66
N GLU A 172 16.67 1.76 -2.96
CA GLU A 172 16.95 1.87 -1.53
C GLU A 172 16.14 0.86 -0.71
N ASP A 173 14.84 0.73 -0.98
CA ASP A 173 13.95 -0.21 -0.30
C ASP A 173 14.42 -1.66 -0.50
N ASN A 174 14.81 -2.04 -1.73
CA ASN A 174 15.28 -3.40 -2.00
C ASN A 174 16.68 -3.68 -1.46
N GLU A 175 17.61 -2.72 -1.51
CA GLU A 175 18.94 -2.85 -0.90
C GLU A 175 18.84 -3.01 0.61
N ARG A 176 17.89 -2.30 1.23
CA ARG A 176 17.59 -2.40 2.65
C ARG A 176 16.70 -3.58 2.99
N HIS A 177 16.21 -4.32 1.99
CA HIS A 177 15.27 -5.43 2.12
C HIS A 177 14.00 -5.05 2.91
N LEU A 178 13.36 -3.95 2.52
CA LEU A 178 12.07 -3.54 3.07
C LEU A 178 11.05 -4.66 2.87
N LEU A 179 10.49 -5.15 3.97
CA LEU A 179 9.41 -6.14 3.98
C LEU A 179 8.06 -5.45 3.77
N PHE A 180 7.81 -4.39 4.55
CA PHE A 180 6.60 -3.59 4.43
C PHE A 180 6.73 -2.25 5.14
N ARG A 181 5.82 -1.35 4.75
CA ARG A 181 5.56 -0.09 5.40
C ARG A 181 4.10 0.00 5.80
N LEU A 182 3.84 0.56 6.97
CA LEU A 182 2.50 0.83 7.48
C LEU A 182 2.42 2.24 8.06
N TYR A 183 1.43 3.02 7.65
CA TYR A 183 1.09 4.29 8.28
C TYR A 183 -0.02 4.12 9.33
N VAL A 184 0.20 4.63 10.54
CA VAL A 184 -0.79 4.64 11.62
C VAL A 184 -1.17 6.10 11.94
N PRO A 185 -2.40 6.55 11.63
CA PRO A 185 -2.84 7.92 11.89
C PRO A 185 -2.92 8.26 13.38
N SER A 186 -2.55 9.50 13.72
CA SER A 186 -2.73 10.02 15.07
C SER A 186 -4.23 10.16 15.36
N GLY A 187 -4.70 9.55 16.46
CA GLY A 187 -6.11 9.56 16.86
C GLY A 187 -6.95 8.38 16.39
N ARG A 188 -6.39 7.41 15.64
CA ARG A 188 -7.03 6.11 15.39
C ARG A 188 -7.28 5.38 16.71
N LEU A 189 -8.41 4.66 16.82
CA LEU A 189 -8.86 4.00 18.06
C LEU A 189 -7.77 3.15 18.72
N TYR A 190 -7.04 2.36 17.93
CA TYR A 190 -6.01 1.43 18.39
C TYR A 190 -4.59 1.86 18.02
N ALA A 191 -4.32 3.17 17.89
CA ALA A 191 -3.00 3.63 17.45
C ALA A 191 -1.85 3.18 18.38
N GLN A 192 -2.06 3.25 19.70
CA GLN A 192 -1.04 2.84 20.69
C GLN A 192 -0.91 1.31 20.77
N GLU A 193 -2.02 0.61 20.64
CA GLU A 193 -2.06 -0.85 20.65
C GLU A 193 -1.44 -1.43 19.38
N ALA A 194 -1.57 -0.75 18.23
CA ALA A 194 -0.86 -1.09 17.00
C ALA A 194 0.66 -1.01 17.19
N GLU A 195 1.17 0.03 17.84
CA GLU A 195 2.60 0.13 18.17
C GLU A 195 3.07 -1.03 19.06
N ALA A 196 2.30 -1.35 20.11
CA ALA A 196 2.61 -2.47 21.00
C ALA A 196 2.60 -3.83 20.27
N LEU A 197 1.62 -4.03 19.37
CA LEU A 197 1.49 -5.25 18.57
C LEU A 197 2.64 -5.39 17.56
N LEU A 198 3.02 -4.31 16.88
CA LEU A 198 4.17 -4.28 15.97
C LEU A 198 5.49 -4.53 16.71
N GLY A 199 5.62 -4.02 17.95
CA GLY A 199 6.75 -4.30 18.81
C GLY A 199 6.86 -5.78 19.19
N LEU A 200 5.73 -6.43 19.50
CA LEU A 200 5.67 -7.87 19.75
C LEU A 200 6.00 -8.68 18.49
N PHE A 201 5.50 -8.25 17.34
CA PHE A 201 5.77 -8.89 16.05
C PHE A 201 7.26 -8.87 15.73
N ARG A 202 7.92 -7.72 15.87
CA ARG A 202 9.38 -7.60 15.73
C ARG A 202 10.13 -8.56 16.65
N GLU A 203 9.74 -8.61 17.92
CA GLU A 203 10.39 -9.48 18.89
C GLU A 203 10.22 -10.96 18.54
N TRP A 204 9.03 -11.35 18.08
CA TRP A 204 8.74 -12.71 17.63
C TRP A 204 9.57 -13.10 16.40
N LEU A 205 9.68 -12.21 15.39
CA LEU A 205 10.56 -12.43 14.24
C LEU A 205 12.01 -12.67 14.67
N GLY A 206 12.49 -11.90 15.66
CA GLY A 206 13.83 -12.11 16.21
C GLY A 206 14.04 -13.45 16.89
N GLN A 207 13.00 -14.10 17.43
CA GLN A 207 13.08 -15.39 18.13
C GLN A 207 12.93 -16.60 17.21
N THR A 208 12.16 -16.49 16.12
CA THR A 208 11.88 -17.61 15.19
C THR A 208 12.96 -17.84 14.14
N GLY A 209 14.16 -17.26 14.33
CA GLY A 209 15.29 -17.42 13.41
C GLY A 209 15.37 -16.37 12.30
N HIS A 210 14.47 -15.39 12.27
CA HIS A 210 14.57 -14.22 11.37
C HIS A 210 15.46 -13.14 12.01
N SER A 211 16.62 -13.56 12.54
CA SER A 211 17.58 -12.70 13.21
C SER A 211 18.09 -11.65 12.23
N GLY A 212 17.76 -10.40 12.49
CA GLY A 212 18.12 -9.27 11.64
C GLY A 212 16.95 -8.46 11.09
N VAL A 213 15.71 -8.76 11.48
CA VAL A 213 14.60 -7.83 11.22
C VAL A 213 14.76 -6.57 12.08
N ARG A 214 14.97 -5.43 11.43
CA ARG A 214 14.99 -4.11 12.07
C ARG A 214 13.66 -3.40 11.81
N GLN A 215 13.19 -2.69 12.82
CA GLN A 215 12.05 -1.79 12.70
C GLN A 215 12.59 -0.37 12.78
N GLU A 216 12.31 0.40 11.74
CA GLU A 216 12.56 1.83 11.68
C GLU A 216 11.25 2.54 11.36
N GLY A 217 11.34 3.83 11.08
CA GLY A 217 10.17 4.64 10.83
C GLY A 217 10.40 6.08 11.23
N TYR A 218 9.34 6.87 11.14
CA TYR A 218 9.35 8.25 11.57
C TYR A 218 7.97 8.65 12.10
N THR A 219 7.96 9.63 12.98
CA THR A 219 6.75 10.19 13.57
C THR A 219 6.55 11.60 13.04
N THR A 220 5.32 11.91 12.67
CA THR A 220 4.88 13.24 12.27
C THR A 220 3.80 13.73 13.23
N ALA A 221 3.30 14.95 13.03
CA ALA A 221 2.15 15.43 13.79
C ALA A 221 0.86 14.66 13.43
N ALA A 222 0.76 14.14 12.21
CA ALA A 222 -0.43 13.48 11.69
C ALA A 222 -0.45 11.95 11.89
N GLY A 223 0.67 11.34 12.28
CA GLY A 223 0.76 9.91 12.49
C GLY A 223 2.18 9.38 12.64
N GLN A 224 2.30 8.07 12.50
CA GLN A 224 3.57 7.36 12.59
C GLN A 224 3.69 6.36 11.45
N VAL A 225 4.85 6.35 10.81
CA VAL A 225 5.21 5.36 9.79
C VAL A 225 6.11 4.32 10.42
N PHE A 226 5.78 3.05 10.20
CA PHE A 226 6.57 1.90 10.60
C PHE A 226 7.14 1.21 9.36
N GLU A 227 8.45 0.99 9.35
CA GLU A 227 9.18 0.35 8.26
C GLU A 227 9.90 -0.89 8.82
N PHE A 228 9.64 -2.06 8.25
CA PHE A 228 10.28 -3.31 8.66
C PHE A 228 11.24 -3.77 7.57
N PHE A 229 12.49 -3.99 7.94
CA PHE A 229 13.54 -4.42 7.03
C PHE A 229 14.12 -5.74 7.48
N SER A 230 14.42 -6.63 6.55
CA SER A 230 15.06 -7.92 6.81
C SER A 230 16.58 -7.85 6.58
N ALA A 231 17.35 -8.70 7.26
CA ALA A 231 18.77 -8.87 6.94
C ALA A 231 19.01 -9.87 5.79
N GLN A 232 18.03 -10.73 5.48
CA GLN A 232 18.18 -11.84 4.52
C GLN A 232 17.20 -11.76 3.33
N GLY A 233 16.60 -10.60 3.07
CA GLY A 233 15.63 -10.43 1.99
C GLY A 233 14.19 -10.80 2.35
N LEU A 234 13.31 -10.86 1.34
CA LEU A 234 11.91 -11.25 1.50
C LEU A 234 11.81 -12.73 1.87
N PRO A 235 11.08 -13.08 2.93
CA PRO A 235 10.90 -14.47 3.31
C PRO A 235 9.91 -15.23 2.42
N GLU A 236 10.08 -16.55 2.33
CA GLU A 236 9.25 -17.45 1.51
C GLU A 236 7.78 -17.49 1.98
N GLY A 237 6.86 -17.01 1.13
CA GLY A 237 5.42 -16.97 1.40
C GLY A 237 4.85 -15.59 1.74
N GLY A 238 5.70 -14.55 1.77
CA GLY A 238 5.27 -13.16 1.90
C GLY A 238 4.80 -12.78 3.30
N LEU A 239 4.58 -11.48 3.51
CA LEU A 239 4.33 -10.90 4.83
C LEU A 239 3.01 -11.38 5.48
N SER A 240 1.96 -11.58 4.70
CA SER A 240 0.64 -11.98 5.23
C SER A 240 0.74 -13.29 6.02
N ARG A 241 1.53 -14.24 5.51
CA ARG A 241 1.80 -15.50 6.20
C ARG A 241 2.49 -15.28 7.55
N TYR A 242 3.47 -14.37 7.62
CA TYR A 242 4.14 -14.06 8.89
C TYR A 242 3.21 -13.43 9.92
N PHE A 243 2.29 -12.56 9.49
CA PHE A 243 1.28 -12.00 10.38
C PHE A 243 0.28 -13.06 10.85
N GLU A 244 -0.13 -13.97 9.98
CA GLU A 244 -0.98 -15.11 10.34
C GLU A 244 -0.28 -16.03 11.34
N ASP A 245 0.96 -16.44 11.06
CA ASP A 245 1.79 -17.27 11.93
C ASP A 245 2.02 -16.61 13.29
N PHE A 246 2.32 -15.31 13.30
CA PHE A 246 2.45 -14.52 14.52
C PHE A 246 1.15 -14.43 15.32
N SER A 247 0.03 -14.21 14.64
CA SER A 247 -1.28 -14.11 15.29
C SER A 247 -1.67 -15.44 15.92
N SER A 248 -1.47 -16.56 15.21
CA SER A 248 -1.65 -17.91 15.74
C SER A 248 -0.73 -18.17 16.94
N PHE A 249 0.54 -17.79 16.85
CA PHE A 249 1.48 -17.95 17.95
C PHE A 249 1.08 -17.15 19.20
N LEU A 250 0.59 -15.91 19.04
CA LEU A 250 0.09 -15.12 20.17
C LEU A 250 -1.13 -15.76 20.84
N GLU A 251 -2.04 -16.33 20.05
CA GLU A 251 -3.20 -17.06 20.57
C GLU A 251 -2.76 -18.33 21.31
N ASP A 252 -1.85 -19.12 20.72
CA ASP A 252 -1.29 -20.32 21.31
C ASP A 252 -0.57 -20.01 22.64
N CYS A 253 0.15 -18.89 22.74
CA CYS A 253 0.77 -18.46 24.00
C CYS A 253 -0.25 -18.30 25.13
N VAL A 254 -1.48 -17.89 24.81
CA VAL A 254 -2.53 -17.64 25.81
C VAL A 254 -3.33 -18.91 26.12
N ILE A 255 -3.66 -19.70 25.10
CA ILE A 255 -4.57 -20.86 25.17
C ILE A 255 -3.80 -22.16 25.48
N ALA A 256 -2.67 -22.39 24.80
CA ALA A 256 -1.91 -23.63 24.82
C ALA A 256 -0.39 -23.35 24.91
N PRO A 257 0.11 -22.85 26.05
CA PRO A 257 1.50 -22.42 26.19
C PRO A 257 2.52 -23.54 25.97
N GLU A 258 2.16 -24.79 26.28
CA GLU A 258 3.03 -25.95 26.02
C GLU A 258 3.22 -26.19 24.50
N ALA A 259 2.17 -26.00 23.71
CA ALA A 259 2.25 -26.12 22.24
C ALA A 259 3.08 -24.99 21.62
N ALA A 260 2.92 -23.75 22.11
CA ALA A 260 3.73 -22.61 21.68
C ALA A 260 5.22 -22.81 22.03
N ALA A 261 5.53 -23.40 23.20
CA ALA A 261 6.91 -23.72 23.59
C ALA A 261 7.49 -24.85 22.71
N ALA A 262 6.67 -25.83 22.33
CA ALA A 262 7.05 -26.88 21.39
C ALA A 262 7.38 -26.32 19.99
N GLN A 263 6.64 -25.30 19.52
CA GLN A 263 6.94 -24.62 18.25
C GLN A 263 8.30 -23.90 18.31
N LEU A 264 8.61 -23.17 19.39
CA LEU A 264 9.90 -22.48 19.54
C LEU A 264 11.07 -23.47 19.68
N THR A 265 10.88 -24.56 20.41
CA THR A 265 11.92 -25.60 20.53
C THR A 265 12.19 -26.30 19.21
N ALA A 266 11.16 -26.51 18.37
CA ALA A 266 11.34 -27.01 17.01
C ALA A 266 12.18 -26.06 16.12
N THR A 267 12.12 -24.75 16.37
CA THR A 267 13.00 -23.75 15.70
C THR A 267 14.40 -23.63 16.28
N GLY A 268 14.76 -24.46 17.29
CA GLY A 268 16.10 -24.52 17.87
C GLY A 268 16.31 -23.70 19.15
N VAL A 269 15.24 -23.14 19.72
CA VAL A 269 15.30 -22.46 21.03
C VAL A 269 15.37 -23.51 22.15
N ALA A 270 16.20 -23.30 23.18
CA ALA A 270 16.26 -24.20 24.34
C ALA A 270 14.92 -24.22 25.10
N GLU A 271 14.54 -25.37 25.66
CA GLU A 271 13.21 -25.61 26.27
C GLU A 271 12.89 -24.66 27.45
N ASP A 272 13.89 -24.36 28.28
CA ASP A 272 13.81 -23.41 29.39
C ASP A 272 13.60 -21.97 28.88
N VAL A 273 14.34 -21.59 27.84
CA VAL A 273 14.24 -20.28 27.19
C VAL A 273 12.90 -20.13 26.45
N ALA A 274 12.44 -21.18 25.76
CA ALA A 274 11.17 -21.20 25.05
C ALA A 274 9.99 -21.00 26.02
N THR A 275 10.01 -21.69 27.16
CA THR A 275 9.00 -21.54 28.21
C THR A 275 8.97 -20.11 28.78
N LEU A 276 10.16 -19.52 29.01
CA LEU A 276 10.26 -18.13 29.46
C LEU A 276 9.72 -17.15 28.42
N ILE A 277 10.06 -17.32 27.14
CA ILE A 277 9.58 -16.50 26.04
C ILE A 277 8.06 -16.58 25.96
N VAL A 278 7.48 -17.78 25.92
CA VAL A 278 6.03 -17.99 25.85
C VAL A 278 5.33 -17.34 27.04
N SER A 279 5.85 -17.49 28.26
CA SER A 279 5.24 -16.87 29.45
C SER A 279 5.19 -15.34 29.35
N ARG A 280 6.25 -14.72 28.80
CA ARG A 280 6.36 -13.28 28.59
C ARG A 280 5.42 -12.81 27.48
N PHE A 281 5.38 -13.53 26.35
CA PHE A 281 4.45 -13.25 25.25
C PHE A 281 3.00 -13.41 25.70
N ALA A 282 2.66 -14.46 26.43
CA ALA A 282 1.33 -14.68 27.00
C ALA A 282 0.90 -13.53 27.93
N THR A 283 1.83 -13.07 28.79
CA THR A 283 1.56 -11.93 29.69
C THR A 283 1.30 -10.64 28.90
N ARG A 284 2.13 -10.36 27.89
CA ARG A 284 1.96 -9.17 27.04
C ARG A 284 0.74 -9.26 26.13
N ALA A 285 0.41 -10.44 25.62
CA ALA A 285 -0.79 -10.69 24.83
C ALA A 285 -2.04 -10.45 25.67
N ARG A 286 -2.13 -11.02 26.88
CA ARG A 286 -3.24 -10.77 27.81
C ARG A 286 -3.38 -9.30 28.17
N ARG A 287 -2.25 -8.61 28.40
CA ARG A 287 -2.25 -7.17 28.64
C ARG A 287 -2.75 -6.41 27.42
N LEU A 288 -2.26 -6.72 26.22
CA LEU A 288 -2.72 -6.09 24.98
C LEU A 288 -4.22 -6.32 24.76
N THR A 289 -4.74 -7.53 24.99
CA THR A 289 -6.18 -7.81 24.92
C THR A 289 -6.98 -7.00 25.94
N LEU A 290 -6.46 -6.85 27.16
CA LEU A 290 -7.09 -6.01 28.19
C LEU A 290 -7.07 -4.54 27.76
N ASP A 291 -5.94 -4.04 27.27
CA ASP A 291 -5.77 -2.66 26.81
C ASP A 291 -6.72 -2.39 25.63
N LEU A 292 -6.77 -3.28 24.62
CA LEU A 292 -7.72 -3.20 23.50
C LEU A 292 -9.18 -3.17 23.96
N LYS A 293 -9.53 -3.99 24.95
CA LYS A 293 -10.88 -4.01 25.54
C LYS A 293 -11.19 -2.70 26.26
N GLN A 294 -10.28 -2.22 27.10
CA GLN A 294 -10.44 -0.96 27.84
C GLN A 294 -10.55 0.22 26.86
N ARG A 295 -9.69 0.27 25.84
CA ARG A 295 -9.72 1.29 24.80
C ARG A 295 -11.05 1.29 24.03
N ARG A 296 -11.56 0.10 23.72
CA ARG A 296 -12.89 -0.08 23.12
C ARG A 296 -13.98 0.45 24.04
N GLU A 297 -13.97 0.08 25.32
CA GLU A 297 -14.97 0.54 26.31
C GLU A 297 -14.94 2.06 26.50
N GLU A 298 -13.74 2.65 26.65
CA GLU A 298 -13.53 4.10 26.72
C GLU A 298 -14.11 4.80 25.49
N ARG A 299 -13.82 4.28 24.29
CA ARG A 299 -14.30 4.86 23.05
C ARG A 299 -15.81 4.70 22.87
N MET A 300 -16.35 3.52 23.17
CA MET A 300 -17.79 3.27 23.11
C MET A 300 -18.54 4.22 24.04
N LEU A 301 -18.02 4.48 25.24
CA LEU A 301 -18.61 5.44 26.17
C LEU A 301 -18.55 6.87 25.61
N ALA A 302 -17.39 7.29 25.07
CA ALA A 302 -17.23 8.61 24.48
C ALA A 302 -18.19 8.83 23.29
N LEU A 303 -18.28 7.86 22.39
CA LEU A 303 -19.20 7.88 21.24
C LEU A 303 -20.66 7.87 21.71
N LYS A 304 -20.99 7.08 22.74
CA LYS A 304 -22.33 7.08 23.32
C LYS A 304 -22.72 8.46 23.84
N HIS A 305 -21.84 9.15 24.57
CA HIS A 305 -22.12 10.52 25.04
C HIS A 305 -22.24 11.52 23.88
N GLU A 306 -21.37 11.42 22.86
CA GLU A 306 -21.47 12.26 21.65
C GLU A 306 -22.83 12.08 20.98
N LEU A 307 -23.29 10.83 20.88
CA LEU A 307 -24.56 10.50 20.25
C LEU A 307 -25.76 10.87 21.10
N GLU A 308 -25.71 10.67 22.42
CA GLU A 308 -26.74 11.15 23.33
C GLU A 308 -26.91 12.67 23.20
N ASN A 309 -25.82 13.43 23.06
CA ASN A 309 -25.90 14.87 22.80
C ASN A 309 -26.59 15.18 21.45
N ILE A 310 -26.24 14.47 20.37
CA ILE A 310 -26.89 14.68 19.05
C ILE A 310 -28.37 14.28 19.11
N VAL A 311 -28.72 13.20 19.81
CA VAL A 311 -30.11 12.75 20.00
C VAL A 311 -30.93 13.80 20.76
N LEU A 312 -30.34 14.41 21.79
CA LEU A 312 -30.95 15.51 22.54
C LEU A 312 -31.16 16.75 21.67
N GLU A 313 -30.23 17.06 20.77
CA GLU A 313 -30.34 18.18 19.82
C GLU A 313 -31.41 17.93 18.73
N VAL A 314 -31.52 16.70 18.23
CA VAL A 314 -32.44 16.32 17.13
C VAL A 314 -33.84 15.95 17.65
N GLY A 315 -34.01 15.75 18.96
CA GLY A 315 -35.32 15.52 19.59
C GLY A 315 -35.93 14.14 19.31
N SER A 316 -35.11 13.13 19.05
CA SER A 316 -35.58 11.76 18.80
C SER A 316 -35.50 10.90 20.07
N SER A 317 -36.56 10.15 20.37
CA SER A 317 -36.65 9.29 21.54
C SER A 317 -36.44 7.83 21.13
N GLU A 318 -35.29 7.24 21.48
CA GLU A 318 -35.11 5.84 21.95
C GLU A 318 -33.61 5.47 21.92
N GLY A 319 -33.01 5.24 23.10
CA GLY A 319 -31.56 5.02 23.26
C GLY A 319 -31.08 3.56 23.23
N ARG A 320 -31.96 2.58 22.93
CA ARG A 320 -31.59 1.15 22.91
C ARG A 320 -30.99 0.71 21.56
N ASP A 321 -31.54 1.15 20.44
CA ASP A 321 -31.04 0.81 19.09
C ASP A 321 -29.66 1.43 18.78
N LEU A 322 -29.26 2.45 19.55
CA LEU A 322 -27.99 3.16 19.41
C LEU A 322 -26.78 2.32 19.88
N ALA A 323 -26.96 1.52 20.93
CA ALA A 323 -25.88 0.68 21.47
C ALA A 323 -25.52 -0.45 20.49
N ASP A 324 -26.52 -1.08 19.89
CA ASP A 324 -26.33 -2.14 18.89
C ASP A 324 -25.68 -1.59 17.61
N LEU A 325 -26.06 -0.37 17.17
CA LEU A 325 -25.40 0.34 16.07
C LEU A 325 -23.92 0.62 16.35
N LEU A 326 -23.59 1.07 17.56
CA LEU A 326 -22.20 1.32 17.96
C LEU A 326 -21.37 0.04 18.03
N ASP A 327 -21.94 -1.05 18.53
CA ASP A 327 -21.25 -2.35 18.60
C ASP A 327 -20.88 -2.89 17.22
N HIS A 328 -21.67 -2.58 16.18
CA HIS A 328 -21.35 -2.94 14.81
C HIS A 328 -20.33 -2.02 14.13
N LEU A 329 -20.25 -0.75 14.54
CA LEU A 329 -19.33 0.23 13.94
C LEU A 329 -17.93 0.21 14.56
N VAL A 330 -17.81 -0.21 15.81
CA VAL A 330 -16.52 -0.28 16.53
C VAL A 330 -15.86 -1.64 16.31
N PRO A 331 -14.63 -1.71 15.76
CA PRO A 331 -13.93 -2.96 15.50
C PRO A 331 -13.80 -3.83 16.76
N ALA A 332 -13.79 -5.15 16.55
CA ALA A 332 -13.55 -6.09 17.64
C ALA A 332 -12.13 -5.92 18.20
N PRO A 333 -11.92 -6.08 19.52
CA PRO A 333 -10.61 -5.92 20.18
C PRO A 333 -9.72 -7.15 19.93
N THR A 334 -9.37 -7.37 18.66
CA THR A 334 -8.56 -8.50 18.17
C THR A 334 -7.33 -7.97 17.43
N ALA A 335 -6.26 -8.76 17.32
CA ALA A 335 -5.05 -8.37 16.58
C ALA A 335 -5.37 -7.99 15.12
N VAL A 336 -6.32 -8.70 14.49
CA VAL A 336 -6.83 -8.40 13.16
C VAL A 336 -7.61 -7.06 13.16
N GLY A 337 -8.47 -6.83 14.16
CA GLY A 337 -9.24 -5.59 14.32
C GLY A 337 -8.38 -4.33 14.57
N VAL A 338 -7.15 -4.50 15.08
CA VAL A 338 -6.18 -3.39 15.20
C VAL A 338 -5.80 -2.85 13.82
N PHE A 339 -5.63 -3.71 12.82
CA PHE A 339 -5.16 -3.33 11.48
C PHE A 339 -6.28 -3.11 10.47
N GLU A 340 -7.34 -3.92 10.48
CA GLU A 340 -8.44 -3.83 9.50
C GLU A 340 -9.34 -2.59 9.65
N GLY A 341 -9.31 -1.92 10.82
CA GLY A 341 -10.17 -0.76 11.06
C GLY A 341 -11.67 -1.11 11.04
N PRO A 342 -12.57 -0.12 10.99
CA PRO A 342 -14.02 -0.37 10.98
C PRO A 342 -14.45 -0.97 9.63
N LYS A 343 -14.94 -2.22 9.64
CA LYS A 343 -15.64 -2.82 8.51
C LYS A 343 -17.05 -2.25 8.44
N VAL A 344 -17.24 -1.19 7.64
CA VAL A 344 -18.58 -0.78 7.26
C VAL A 344 -19.06 -1.75 6.19
N ASP A 345 -19.75 -2.82 6.59
CA ASP A 345 -20.51 -3.61 5.64
C ASP A 345 -21.45 -2.64 4.91
N SER A 346 -21.28 -2.50 3.59
CA SER A 346 -22.00 -1.52 2.76
C SER A 346 -23.51 -1.77 2.65
N ARG A 347 -24.04 -2.66 3.48
CA ARG A 347 -25.46 -2.82 3.77
C ARG A 347 -25.60 -3.15 5.27
N PRO A 348 -26.01 -2.20 6.13
CA PRO A 348 -26.58 -2.60 7.39
C PRO A 348 -27.75 -3.53 7.05
N SER A 349 -27.73 -4.75 7.58
CA SER A 349 -28.87 -5.66 7.50
C SER A 349 -30.12 -4.88 7.89
N LEU A 350 -31.00 -4.71 6.91
CA LEU A 350 -32.18 -3.84 6.84
C LEU A 350 -33.31 -4.22 7.82
N THR A 351 -32.97 -4.65 9.04
CA THR A 351 -33.96 -5.08 10.05
C THR A 351 -33.96 -4.19 11.29
N VAL A 352 -32.98 -3.29 11.46
CA VAL A 352 -33.00 -2.25 12.52
C VAL A 352 -33.56 -0.90 12.01
N VAL A 353 -33.82 -0.78 10.70
CA VAL A 353 -34.38 0.43 10.09
C VAL A 353 -35.91 0.38 10.09
N THR A 354 -36.55 0.55 11.25
CA THR A 354 -37.99 0.82 11.25
C THR A 354 -38.46 2.01 12.08
N ASN A 355 -37.60 2.76 12.81
CA ASN A 355 -38.06 3.92 13.58
C ASN A 355 -37.16 5.17 13.65
N HIS A 356 -35.99 5.21 12.99
CA HIS A 356 -35.09 6.37 13.04
C HIS A 356 -35.02 7.15 11.71
N ASN A 357 -34.85 8.48 11.80
CA ASN A 357 -34.63 9.33 10.63
C ASN A 357 -33.30 8.92 9.94
N PRO A 358 -33.32 8.53 8.65
CA PRO A 358 -32.12 8.08 7.93
C PRO A 358 -30.99 9.13 7.88
N GLN A 359 -31.32 10.42 8.03
CA GLN A 359 -30.32 11.49 8.11
C GLN A 359 -29.47 11.41 9.39
N PHE A 360 -30.08 11.05 10.52
CA PHE A 360 -29.39 10.89 11.79
C PHE A 360 -28.43 9.69 11.74
N VAL A 361 -28.90 8.53 11.25
CA VAL A 361 -28.09 7.31 11.13
C VAL A 361 -26.86 7.52 10.24
N ASN A 362 -27.00 8.25 9.12
CA ASN A 362 -25.89 8.54 8.22
C ASN A 362 -24.86 9.51 8.84
N GLN A 363 -25.32 10.54 9.55
CA GLN A 363 -24.43 11.52 10.20
C GLN A 363 -23.64 10.89 11.36
N VAL A 364 -24.31 10.04 12.15
CA VAL A 364 -23.75 9.29 13.27
C VAL A 364 -22.72 8.26 12.80
N SER A 365 -23.08 7.44 11.83
CA SER A 365 -22.18 6.42 11.29
C SER A 365 -20.94 7.06 10.68
N GLY A 366 -21.09 8.21 10.01
CA GLY A 366 -19.97 8.98 9.47
C GLY A 366 -19.02 9.52 10.54
N SER A 367 -19.52 10.17 11.60
CA SER A 367 -18.67 10.71 12.68
C SER A 367 -17.94 9.60 13.43
N VAL A 368 -18.63 8.50 13.73
CA VAL A 368 -18.08 7.34 14.44
C VAL A 368 -16.98 6.65 13.62
N VAL A 369 -17.22 6.39 12.33
CA VAL A 369 -16.24 5.74 11.45
C VAL A 369 -14.99 6.60 11.28
N GLN A 370 -15.16 7.92 11.08
CA GLN A 370 -14.04 8.85 10.96
C GLN A 370 -13.25 8.97 12.28
N SER A 371 -14.03 9.01 13.37
CA SER A 371 -13.70 8.70 14.75
C SER A 371 -12.59 7.66 14.89
N ILE A 372 -12.99 6.45 14.53
CA ILE A 372 -12.27 5.20 14.77
C ILE A 372 -11.08 5.06 13.83
N ALA A 373 -11.24 5.43 12.56
CA ALA A 373 -10.21 5.31 11.53
C ALA A 373 -9.08 6.35 11.70
N GLY A 374 -9.25 7.35 12.57
CA GLY A 374 -8.28 8.45 12.70
C GLY A 374 -8.34 9.41 11.51
N THR A 375 -9.46 9.45 10.80
CA THR A 375 -9.64 10.27 9.58
C THR A 375 -10.44 11.54 9.85
N VAL A 376 -10.70 11.88 11.12
CA VAL A 376 -11.48 13.06 11.53
C VAL A 376 -10.99 14.34 10.84
N ASN A 377 -9.66 14.51 10.79
CA ASN A 377 -9.01 15.68 10.22
C ASN A 377 -8.88 15.63 8.69
N LEU A 378 -9.27 14.52 8.05
CA LEU A 378 -9.21 14.39 6.59
C LEU A 378 -10.39 15.11 5.93
N GLY A 379 -10.13 15.71 4.77
CA GLY A 379 -11.17 16.27 3.89
C GLY A 379 -12.10 15.20 3.30
N PRO A 380 -13.15 15.61 2.58
CA PRO A 380 -14.10 14.68 1.98
C PRO A 380 -13.47 13.78 0.89
N GLU A 381 -12.52 14.30 0.10
CA GLU A 381 -11.85 13.55 -0.97
C GLU A 381 -10.98 12.38 -0.46
N PRO A 382 -10.05 12.56 0.50
CA PRO A 382 -9.27 11.46 1.05
C PRO A 382 -10.14 10.42 1.79
N LYS A 383 -11.26 10.83 2.41
CA LYS A 383 -12.22 9.90 3.01
C LYS A 383 -12.86 9.00 1.94
N HIS A 384 -13.30 9.59 0.84
CA HIS A 384 -13.86 8.85 -0.28
C HIS A 384 -12.82 7.93 -0.93
N LEU A 385 -11.53 8.32 -0.99
CA LEU A 385 -10.46 7.42 -1.43
C LEU A 385 -10.35 6.18 -0.54
N LEU A 386 -10.35 6.35 0.78
CA LEU A 386 -10.27 5.23 1.72
C LEU A 386 -11.48 4.28 1.59
N GLU A 387 -12.69 4.81 1.37
CA GLU A 387 -13.88 3.99 1.13
C GLU A 387 -13.77 3.15 -0.16
N LEU A 388 -13.25 3.75 -1.23
CA LEU A 388 -13.01 3.04 -2.49
C LEU A 388 -11.91 1.97 -2.32
N ILE A 389 -10.85 2.27 -1.57
CA ILE A 389 -9.76 1.33 -1.28
C ILE A 389 -10.27 0.16 -0.44
N ALA A 390 -11.08 0.41 0.59
CA ALA A 390 -11.69 -0.65 1.39
C ALA A 390 -12.55 -1.60 0.53
N THR A 391 -13.25 -1.05 -0.47
CA THR A 391 -14.15 -1.81 -1.34
C THR A 391 -13.41 -2.55 -2.47
N PHE A 392 -12.38 -1.93 -3.06
CA PHE A 392 -11.78 -2.38 -4.32
C PHE A 392 -10.26 -2.56 -4.30
N GLY A 393 -9.58 -2.24 -3.19
CA GLY A 393 -8.13 -2.29 -3.06
C GLY A 393 -7.53 -3.70 -3.05
N GLY A 394 -8.32 -4.72 -2.67
CA GLY A 394 -7.87 -6.12 -2.67
C GLY A 394 -6.59 -6.32 -1.86
N ASN A 395 -5.58 -6.95 -2.47
CA ASN A 395 -4.28 -7.23 -1.83
C ASN A 395 -3.42 -5.97 -1.60
N GLU A 396 -3.73 -4.86 -2.29
CA GLU A 396 -2.99 -3.59 -2.17
C GLU A 396 -3.64 -2.63 -1.17
N SER A 397 -4.73 -3.03 -0.48
CA SER A 397 -5.51 -2.15 0.40
C SER A 397 -4.63 -1.40 1.42
N VAL A 398 -3.80 -2.13 2.17
CA VAL A 398 -2.91 -1.56 3.20
C VAL A 398 -1.89 -0.58 2.60
N ALA A 399 -1.34 -0.91 1.43
CA ALA A 399 -0.37 -0.05 0.75
C ALA A 399 -1.04 1.22 0.19
N LEU A 400 -2.27 1.11 -0.31
CA LEU A 400 -3.06 2.23 -0.81
C LEU A 400 -3.56 3.13 0.32
N GLU A 401 -3.99 2.56 1.45
CA GLU A 401 -4.34 3.33 2.66
C GLU A 401 -3.14 4.10 3.19
N THR A 402 -1.97 3.45 3.25
CA THR A 402 -0.70 4.08 3.59
C THR A 402 -0.41 5.24 2.63
N ALA A 403 -0.59 5.04 1.32
CA ALA A 403 -0.40 6.08 0.32
C ALA A 403 -1.37 7.28 0.49
N VAL A 404 -2.63 7.06 0.87
CA VAL A 404 -3.57 8.17 1.15
C VAL A 404 -3.07 9.00 2.34
N HIS A 405 -2.67 8.34 3.41
CA HIS A 405 -2.21 9.04 4.60
C HIS A 405 -0.87 9.75 4.40
N GLU A 406 0.09 9.14 3.71
CA GLU A 406 1.35 9.77 3.34
C GLU A 406 1.13 10.99 2.45
N LEU A 407 0.19 10.92 1.49
CA LEU A 407 -0.14 12.04 0.62
C LEU A 407 -0.68 13.26 1.40
N GLU A 408 -1.52 12.99 2.41
CA GLU A 408 -2.13 14.00 3.28
C GLU A 408 -1.19 14.56 4.35
N ASP A 409 -0.21 13.78 4.78
CA ASP A 409 0.73 14.18 5.79
C ASP A 409 1.85 15.06 5.20
N VAL A 410 1.78 16.36 5.46
CA VAL A 410 2.82 17.33 5.06
C VAL A 410 4.19 16.99 5.66
N GLY A 411 4.23 16.29 6.80
CA GLY A 411 5.45 15.82 7.44
C GLY A 411 6.03 14.54 6.84
N ALA A 412 5.32 13.86 5.94
CA ALA A 412 5.83 12.67 5.27
C ALA A 412 6.97 13.02 4.29
N ARG A 413 7.89 12.07 4.10
CA ARG A 413 9.04 12.26 3.19
C ARG A 413 8.53 12.58 1.77
N ALA A 414 9.11 13.59 1.14
CA ALA A 414 8.67 14.05 -0.19
C ALA A 414 8.69 12.93 -1.24
N GLU A 415 9.68 12.04 -1.16
CA GLU A 415 9.84 10.90 -2.05
C GLU A 415 8.65 9.94 -1.97
N GLU A 416 8.17 9.68 -0.75
CA GLU A 416 7.03 8.80 -0.50
C GLU A 416 5.72 9.44 -0.93
N ARG A 417 5.58 10.75 -0.75
CA ARG A 417 4.42 11.50 -1.25
C ARG A 417 4.30 11.41 -2.78
N VAL A 418 5.42 11.49 -3.49
CA VAL A 418 5.48 11.33 -4.95
C VAL A 418 5.10 9.91 -5.37
N ALA A 419 5.65 8.89 -4.71
CA ALA A 419 5.32 7.49 -4.98
C ALA A 419 3.84 7.18 -4.67
N ALA A 420 3.33 7.65 -3.53
CA ALA A 420 1.95 7.54 -3.11
C ALA A 420 0.98 8.12 -4.15
N ARG A 421 1.28 9.31 -4.68
CA ARG A 421 0.50 9.92 -5.77
C ARG A 421 0.40 9.01 -6.99
N GLY A 422 1.52 8.47 -7.46
CA GLY A 422 1.56 7.56 -8.61
C GLY A 422 0.70 6.31 -8.39
N ARG A 423 0.82 5.68 -7.20
CA ARG A 423 0.02 4.51 -6.81
C ARG A 423 -1.48 4.81 -6.79
N LEU A 424 -1.88 5.92 -6.15
CA LEU A 424 -3.28 6.31 -6.07
C LEU A 424 -3.88 6.65 -7.43
N ARG A 425 -3.11 7.32 -8.30
CA ARG A 425 -3.56 7.60 -9.67
C ARG A 425 -3.78 6.33 -10.48
N ARG A 426 -2.88 5.36 -10.37
CA ARG A 426 -3.07 4.05 -10.99
C ARG A 426 -4.36 3.40 -10.49
N PHE A 427 -4.55 3.35 -9.18
CA PHE A 427 -5.74 2.75 -8.57
C PHE A 427 -7.04 3.38 -9.10
N LEU A 428 -7.11 4.71 -9.13
CA LEU A 428 -8.27 5.44 -9.67
C LEU A 428 -8.50 5.19 -11.17
N ALA A 429 -7.44 5.11 -11.96
CA ALA A 429 -7.56 4.80 -13.38
C ALA A 429 -8.03 3.35 -13.61
N ASP A 430 -7.56 2.42 -12.78
CA ASP A 430 -8.00 1.03 -12.80
C ASP A 430 -9.50 0.92 -12.45
N LEU A 431 -9.98 1.66 -11.44
CA LEU A 431 -11.41 1.76 -11.13
C LEU A 431 -12.23 2.35 -12.27
N GLY A 432 -11.75 3.44 -12.89
CA GLY A 432 -12.41 4.05 -14.04
C GLY A 432 -12.57 3.07 -15.21
N SER A 433 -11.55 2.26 -15.48
CA SER A 433 -11.59 1.22 -16.53
C SER A 433 -12.61 0.09 -16.27
N ARG A 434 -13.04 -0.09 -15.01
CA ARG A 434 -14.06 -1.08 -14.61
C ARG A 434 -15.49 -0.53 -14.69
N GLY A 435 -15.68 0.70 -15.16
CA GLY A 435 -17.01 1.30 -15.35
C GLY A 435 -17.59 1.99 -14.11
N LEU A 436 -16.79 2.22 -13.06
CA LEU A 436 -17.19 2.91 -11.83
C LEU A 436 -17.05 4.46 -11.94
N GLY A 437 -17.14 5.01 -13.16
CA GLY A 437 -16.65 6.34 -13.51
C GLY A 437 -17.30 7.56 -12.85
N VAL A 438 -18.39 7.42 -12.08
CA VAL A 438 -19.10 8.58 -11.51
C VAL A 438 -18.36 9.08 -10.27
N GLY A 439 -17.70 10.24 -10.38
CA GLY A 439 -17.03 10.92 -9.27
C GLY A 439 -15.52 10.67 -9.13
N LEU A 440 -14.95 9.76 -9.93
CA LEU A 440 -13.50 9.49 -9.93
C LEU A 440 -12.67 10.67 -10.43
N ASP A 441 -13.21 11.49 -11.34
CA ASP A 441 -12.51 12.66 -11.88
C ASP A 441 -12.16 13.67 -10.78
N VAL A 442 -13.05 13.87 -9.81
CA VAL A 442 -12.81 14.77 -8.67
C VAL A 442 -11.65 14.26 -7.82
N LEU A 443 -11.62 12.95 -7.56
CA LEU A 443 -10.55 12.31 -6.80
C LEU A 443 -9.21 12.33 -7.55
N GLN A 444 -9.23 12.16 -8.87
CA GLN A 444 -8.03 12.26 -9.70
C GLN A 444 -7.43 13.67 -9.63
N LYS A 445 -8.25 14.72 -9.77
CA LYS A 445 -7.80 16.12 -9.60
C LYS A 445 -7.22 16.38 -8.23
N TYR A 446 -7.89 15.86 -7.21
CA TYR A 446 -7.45 16.02 -5.84
C TYR A 446 -6.08 15.38 -5.59
N VAL A 447 -5.86 14.14 -6.07
CA VAL A 447 -4.57 13.46 -5.94
C VAL A 447 -3.46 14.23 -6.68
N GLU A 448 -3.75 14.80 -7.84
CA GLU A 448 -2.79 15.62 -8.58
C GLU A 448 -2.39 16.89 -7.82
N HIS A 449 -3.36 17.59 -7.22
CA HIS A 449 -3.11 18.85 -6.53
C HIS A 449 -2.26 18.69 -5.25
N LYS A 450 -2.32 17.53 -4.60
CA LYS A 450 -1.68 17.33 -3.29
C LYS A 450 -0.15 17.24 -3.32
N VAL A 451 0.43 16.89 -4.47
CA VAL A 451 1.87 16.95 -4.70
C VAL A 451 2.16 18.09 -5.67
N GLY A 452 1.92 19.31 -5.22
CA GLY A 452 2.61 20.47 -5.79
C GLY A 452 4.09 20.32 -5.46
N ILE A 453 4.89 19.93 -6.45
CA ILE A 453 6.35 20.00 -6.36
C ILE A 453 6.66 21.51 -6.46
N SER A 454 6.71 22.19 -5.32
CA SER A 454 7.27 23.54 -5.21
C SER A 454 8.79 23.49 -5.16
#